data_AF-A0AAD6GIY8-F1
#
_entry.id   AF-A0AAD6GIY8-F1
#
_cell.length_a   1.000
_cell.length_b   1.000
_cell.length_c   1.000
_cell.angle_alpha   90.00
_cell.angle_beta   90.00
_cell.angle_gamma   90.00
#
_symmetry.space_group_name_H-M   'P 1'
#
loop_
_entity.id
_entity.type
_entity.pdbx_description
1 polymer ?
#
loop_
_entity_poly.entity_id
_entity_poly.type
_entity_poly.pdbx_seq_one_letter_code
_entity_poly.pdbx_strand_id
1 'polypeptide(L)'
;MSGLSRSFNILARSSRASILRPSAVNPIHHVFANNKMAARGLATAFERTKPHVNIGTIGHVDHGKTSLTAAITKCQAAKGLADFSDYASIDKAPEERKRGITISSAHIEFQTNDRHYAHVDCPGHADYIKNMITGAANMDGAIVVVAASDGQMPQTREHLLLARQVGVQKIVVFVNKVDVVEDPEMLELVELEMRELLTTYGFEGEETPYYLRFRPLRPRGPPPRDRC
;
A
#
# COMPACT_ATOMS: atom_id res chain seq x y z
N MET A 1 71.27 -14.88 -73.01
CA MET A 1 70.74 -15.22 -71.67
C MET A 1 69.22 -15.17 -71.76
N SER A 2 68.62 -16.37 -71.80
CA SER A 2 67.20 -16.79 -71.63
C SER A 2 66.12 -15.71 -71.55
N GLY A 3 64.99 -15.76 -72.27
CA GLY A 3 64.34 -16.82 -73.05
C GLY A 3 62.86 -16.44 -73.27
N LEU A 4 62.34 -16.76 -74.44
CA LEU A 4 61.03 -16.39 -75.00
C LEU A 4 59.78 -16.91 -74.26
N SER A 5 58.62 -16.37 -74.68
CA SER A 5 57.35 -17.11 -74.98
C SER A 5 56.29 -17.14 -73.87
N ARG A 6 54.96 -17.12 -74.07
CA ARG A 6 53.97 -16.80 -75.13
C ARG A 6 52.58 -17.04 -74.48
N SER A 7 51.53 -16.49 -75.09
CA SER A 7 50.11 -16.96 -75.07
C SER A 7 49.25 -16.59 -73.86
N PHE A 8 48.21 -15.74 -73.98
CA PHE A 8 46.87 -15.93 -74.58
C PHE A 8 45.99 -17.02 -73.96
N ASN A 9 44.74 -16.61 -73.65
CA ASN A 9 43.52 -17.41 -73.40
C ASN A 9 43.47 -18.11 -72.01
N ILE A 10 42.47 -17.98 -71.13
CA ILE A 10 41.00 -18.16 -71.20
C ILE A 10 40.47 -17.71 -69.81
N LEU A 11 39.63 -16.70 -69.62
CA LEU A 11 38.17 -16.68 -69.81
C LEU A 11 37.43 -17.98 -69.42
N ALA A 12 37.44 -18.39 -68.14
CA ALA A 12 36.38 -19.25 -67.62
C ALA A 12 36.37 -19.34 -66.09
N ARG A 13 35.14 -19.25 -65.56
CA ARG A 13 34.68 -19.67 -64.22
C ARG A 13 35.04 -18.66 -63.11
N SER A 14 34.10 -18.06 -62.39
CA SER A 14 32.75 -18.54 -62.06
C SER A 14 31.91 -17.38 -61.54
N SER A 15 30.89 -17.05 -62.33
CA SER A 15 29.50 -16.89 -61.88
C SER A 15 29.18 -16.07 -60.63
N ARG A 16 28.40 -15.02 -60.94
CA ARG A 16 27.15 -14.60 -60.30
C ARG A 16 27.24 -13.71 -59.06
N ALA A 17 26.64 -12.53 -59.28
CA ALA A 17 25.78 -11.84 -58.34
C ALA A 17 26.48 -11.03 -57.24
N SER A 18 27.05 -9.89 -57.64
CA SER A 18 27.05 -8.67 -56.84
C SER A 18 25.61 -8.18 -56.65
N ILE A 19 24.87 -8.85 -55.77
CA ILE A 19 23.57 -8.39 -55.25
C ILE A 19 23.87 -7.58 -53.99
N LEU A 20 23.61 -6.28 -54.09
CA LEU A 20 23.24 -5.35 -53.02
C LEU A 20 23.66 -5.76 -51.60
N ARG A 21 24.76 -5.18 -51.10
CA ARG A 21 25.00 -5.08 -49.65
C ARG A 21 23.92 -4.17 -49.05
N PRO A 22 23.01 -4.66 -48.18
CA PRO A 22 22.25 -3.76 -47.35
C PRO A 22 23.19 -3.16 -46.31
N SER A 23 22.95 -1.89 -46.03
CA SER A 23 23.50 -1.07 -44.96
C SER A 23 23.89 -1.85 -43.70
N ALA A 24 25.07 -1.51 -43.17
CA ALA A 24 25.58 -1.91 -41.89
C ALA A 24 24.50 -1.84 -40.79
N VAL A 25 24.11 -3.01 -40.28
CA VAL A 25 23.36 -3.11 -39.03
C VAL A 25 24.32 -3.66 -37.98
N ASN A 26 24.52 -2.90 -36.92
CA ASN A 26 25.41 -3.20 -35.80
C ASN A 26 25.11 -4.60 -35.21
N PRO A 27 26.11 -5.46 -34.94
CA PRO A 27 25.91 -6.84 -34.48
C PRO A 27 25.24 -6.94 -33.09
N ILE A 28 25.14 -5.83 -32.36
CA ILE A 28 24.44 -5.75 -31.07
C ILE A 28 22.91 -5.91 -31.24
N HIS A 29 22.33 -5.54 -32.40
CA HIS A 29 20.89 -5.70 -32.63
C HIS A 29 20.44 -7.17 -32.74
N HIS A 30 21.34 -8.10 -33.06
CA HIS A 30 21.00 -9.52 -33.24
C HIS A 30 20.91 -10.30 -31.92
N VAL A 31 21.53 -9.79 -30.85
CA VAL A 31 21.42 -10.38 -29.50
C VAL A 31 20.09 -10.01 -28.85
N PHE A 32 19.50 -8.86 -29.20
CA PHE A 32 18.20 -8.41 -28.69
C PHE A 32 17.00 -8.92 -29.52
N ALA A 33 17.22 -9.49 -30.71
CA ALA A 33 16.14 -9.91 -31.60
C ALA A 33 15.50 -11.27 -31.25
N ASN A 34 16.21 -12.14 -30.51
CA ASN A 34 15.79 -13.53 -30.28
C ASN A 34 15.33 -13.88 -28.85
N ASN A 35 14.99 -12.89 -28.03
CA ASN A 35 14.44 -13.14 -26.68
C ASN A 35 12.98 -12.70 -26.52
N LYS A 36 12.15 -12.86 -27.57
CA LYS A 36 10.69 -12.74 -27.48
C LYS A 36 10.02 -13.92 -26.74
N MET A 37 10.81 -14.87 -26.22
CA MET A 37 10.36 -16.02 -25.42
C MET A 37 10.78 -15.98 -23.95
N ALA A 38 11.24 -14.82 -23.45
CA ALA A 38 11.30 -14.50 -22.03
C ALA A 38 10.26 -13.44 -21.65
N ALA A 39 9.26 -13.23 -22.52
CA ALA A 39 8.11 -12.40 -22.21
C ALA A 39 7.27 -13.12 -21.14
N ARG A 40 7.34 -12.56 -19.93
CA ARG A 40 6.26 -12.59 -18.95
C ARG A 40 6.01 -13.98 -18.38
N GLY A 41 6.89 -14.37 -17.45
CA GLY A 41 6.42 -15.10 -16.28
C GLY A 41 5.13 -14.43 -15.81
N LEU A 42 4.08 -15.23 -15.79
CA LEU A 42 2.67 -14.90 -15.65
C LEU A 42 2.40 -14.20 -14.29
N ALA A 43 2.82 -12.95 -14.14
CA ALA A 43 2.04 -12.01 -13.37
C ALA A 43 0.81 -11.75 -14.23
N THR A 44 -0.25 -12.53 -14.02
CA THR A 44 -1.60 -12.13 -14.42
C THR A 44 -1.73 -10.67 -14.02
N ALA A 45 -1.72 -9.75 -14.99
CA ALA A 45 -1.83 -8.33 -14.69
C ALA A 45 -3.13 -8.19 -13.91
N PHE A 46 -3.03 -7.92 -12.62
CA PHE A 46 -4.20 -7.80 -11.76
C PHE A 46 -5.08 -6.72 -12.39
N GLU A 47 -6.25 -7.13 -12.87
CA GLU A 47 -7.11 -6.29 -13.67
C GLU A 47 -7.72 -5.25 -12.73
N ARG A 48 -7.14 -4.04 -12.72
CA ARG A 48 -7.63 -2.93 -11.91
C ARG A 48 -8.91 -2.38 -12.52
N THR A 49 -10.03 -3.05 -12.22
CA THR A 49 -11.36 -2.64 -12.66
C THR A 49 -11.90 -1.43 -11.90
N LYS A 50 -11.32 -1.12 -10.72
CA LYS A 50 -11.78 -0.07 -9.82
C LYS A 50 -10.69 0.97 -9.54
N PRO A 51 -11.05 2.23 -9.24
CA PRO A 51 -10.12 3.25 -8.76
C PRO A 51 -9.35 2.74 -7.54
N HIS A 52 -8.03 2.89 -7.57
CA HIS A 52 -7.12 2.47 -6.51
C HIS A 52 -6.84 3.64 -5.57
N VAL A 53 -6.93 3.41 -4.26
CA VAL A 53 -6.62 4.41 -3.22
C VAL A 53 -5.70 3.79 -2.18
N ASN A 54 -4.62 4.49 -1.85
CA ASN A 54 -3.72 4.12 -0.79
C ASN A 54 -4.17 4.78 0.51
N ILE A 55 -4.42 3.96 1.53
CA ILE A 55 -4.77 4.43 2.87
C ILE A 55 -3.84 3.82 3.91
N GLY A 56 -3.80 4.39 5.10
CA GLY A 56 -3.14 3.72 6.22
C GLY A 56 -3.62 4.17 7.58
N THR A 57 -3.32 3.36 8.60
CA THR A 57 -3.70 3.60 10.00
C THR A 57 -2.54 4.24 10.75
N ILE A 58 -2.82 5.38 11.39
CA ILE A 58 -1.87 6.14 12.21
C ILE A 58 -2.47 6.43 13.58
N GLY A 59 -1.63 6.74 14.58
CA GLY A 59 -2.07 7.00 15.95
C GLY A 59 -1.17 6.39 17.02
N HIS A 60 -1.46 6.67 18.29
CA HIS A 60 -0.66 6.23 19.44
C HIS A 60 -0.60 4.69 19.58
N VAL A 61 0.42 4.19 20.28
CA VAL A 61 0.52 2.77 20.68
C VAL A 61 -0.73 2.36 21.45
N ASP A 62 -1.13 1.09 21.33
CA ASP A 62 -2.30 0.51 22.03
C ASP A 62 -3.67 1.13 21.75
N HIS A 63 -3.78 2.12 20.86
CA HIS A 63 -5.08 2.63 20.40
C HIS A 63 -5.83 1.67 19.46
N GLY A 64 -5.17 0.59 19.02
CA GLY A 64 -5.80 -0.51 18.26
C GLY A 64 -5.79 -0.34 16.73
N LYS A 65 -4.73 0.25 16.17
CA LYS A 65 -4.51 0.38 14.71
C LYS A 65 -4.60 -0.97 13.98
N THR A 66 -3.74 -1.92 14.36
CA THR A 66 -3.70 -3.27 13.78
C THR A 66 -5.01 -4.04 13.99
N SER A 67 -5.65 -3.85 15.14
CA SER A 67 -6.97 -4.43 15.44
C SER A 67 -8.08 -3.88 14.55
N LEU A 68 -8.03 -2.58 14.21
CA LEU A 68 -8.95 -1.97 13.25
C LEU A 68 -8.71 -2.53 11.86
N THR A 69 -7.46 -2.65 11.44
CA THR A 69 -7.09 -3.19 10.13
C THR A 69 -7.58 -4.63 9.95
N ALA A 70 -7.38 -5.49 10.96
CA ALA A 70 -7.92 -6.85 10.98
C ALA A 70 -9.47 -6.88 10.98
N ALA A 71 -10.13 -5.89 11.59
CA ALA A 71 -11.59 -5.81 11.55
C ALA A 71 -12.11 -5.42 10.16
N ILE A 72 -11.43 -4.49 9.47
CA ILE A 72 -11.78 -4.08 8.11
C ILE A 72 -11.67 -5.25 7.15
N THR A 73 -10.55 -5.98 7.17
CA THR A 73 -10.36 -7.17 6.33
C THR A 73 -11.42 -8.23 6.60
N LYS A 74 -11.76 -8.47 7.88
CA LYS A 74 -12.83 -9.39 8.27
C LYS A 74 -14.19 -9.02 7.67
N CYS A 75 -14.57 -7.75 7.78
CA CYS A 75 -15.84 -7.25 7.25
C CYS A 75 -15.91 -7.36 5.72
N GLN A 76 -14.79 -7.07 5.03
CA GLN A 76 -14.75 -7.15 3.57
C GLN A 76 -14.65 -8.59 3.06
N ALA A 77 -13.94 -9.47 3.77
CA ALA A 77 -13.87 -10.88 3.43
C ALA A 77 -15.22 -11.59 3.60
N ALA A 78 -16.02 -11.19 4.61
CA ALA A 78 -17.39 -11.68 4.76
C ALA A 78 -18.30 -11.34 3.56
N LYS A 79 -17.97 -10.27 2.82
CA LYS A 79 -18.65 -9.86 1.58
C LYS A 79 -18.01 -10.47 0.32
N GLY A 80 -16.95 -11.27 0.46
CA GLY A 80 -16.17 -11.80 -0.66
C GLY A 80 -15.33 -10.75 -1.41
N LEU A 81 -15.07 -9.59 -0.78
CA LEU A 81 -14.37 -8.45 -1.40
C LEU A 81 -12.90 -8.31 -0.93
N ALA A 82 -12.42 -9.25 -0.12
CA ALA A 82 -11.05 -9.30 0.35
C ALA A 82 -10.67 -10.73 0.76
N ASP A 83 -9.38 -11.05 0.70
CA ASP A 83 -8.84 -12.23 1.36
C ASP A 83 -8.72 -11.93 2.86
N PHE A 84 -9.31 -12.79 3.69
CA PHE A 84 -9.28 -12.58 5.14
C PHE A 84 -7.85 -12.67 5.67
N SER A 85 -7.35 -11.56 6.20
CA SER A 85 -6.09 -11.49 6.94
C SER A 85 -6.42 -11.36 8.43
N ASP A 86 -6.11 -12.40 9.21
CA ASP A 86 -6.29 -12.40 10.67
C ASP A 86 -5.25 -11.48 11.35
N TYR A 87 -5.52 -11.01 12.57
CA TYR A 87 -4.63 -10.14 13.33
C TYR A 87 -3.19 -10.70 13.41
N ALA A 88 -3.06 -11.99 13.69
CA ALA A 88 -1.76 -12.68 13.75
C ALA A 88 -1.05 -12.78 12.38
N SER A 89 -1.76 -12.58 11.28
CA SER A 89 -1.19 -12.57 9.93
C SER A 89 -0.71 -11.18 9.49
N ILE A 90 -1.10 -10.12 10.21
CA ILE A 90 -0.62 -8.75 10.01
C ILE A 90 0.72 -8.58 10.74
N ASP A 91 0.77 -8.95 12.03
CA ASP A 91 1.99 -9.04 12.83
C ASP A 91 2.74 -10.34 12.53
N LYS A 92 3.43 -10.36 11.39
CA LYS A 92 4.11 -11.55 10.85
C LYS A 92 5.40 -11.86 11.61
N ALA A 93 6.07 -10.85 12.17
CA ALA A 93 7.38 -11.06 12.76
C ALA A 93 7.27 -11.74 14.14
N PRO A 94 8.12 -12.75 14.45
CA PRO A 94 8.16 -13.37 15.77
C PRO A 94 8.43 -12.38 16.90
N GLU A 95 9.15 -11.29 16.61
CA GLU A 95 9.44 -10.23 17.57
C GLU A 95 8.23 -9.34 17.85
N GLU A 96 7.43 -9.01 16.83
CA GLU A 96 6.17 -8.25 16.98
C GLU A 96 5.22 -8.98 17.92
N ARG A 97 5.04 -10.30 17.72
CA ARG A 97 4.18 -11.13 18.56
C ARG A 97 4.67 -11.25 20.01
N LYS A 98 5.98 -11.26 20.23
CA LYS A 98 6.57 -11.32 21.58
C LYS A 98 6.41 -10.01 22.32
N ARG A 99 6.52 -8.88 21.62
CA ARG A 99 6.47 -7.53 22.21
C ARG A 99 5.06 -6.93 22.22
N GLY A 100 4.13 -7.46 21.43
CA GLY A 100 2.76 -6.96 21.30
C GLY A 100 2.67 -5.61 20.59
N ILE A 101 3.69 -5.22 19.82
CA ILE A 101 3.76 -3.95 19.09
C ILE A 101 4.10 -4.20 17.62
N THR A 102 3.48 -3.41 16.73
CA THR A 102 3.83 -3.38 15.31
C THR A 102 5.21 -2.76 15.13
N ILE A 103 6.11 -3.46 14.43
CA ILE A 103 7.48 -3.02 14.17
C ILE A 103 7.63 -2.65 12.70
N SER A 104 7.09 -3.49 11.82
CA SER A 104 7.13 -3.33 10.37
C SER A 104 5.78 -2.88 9.82
N SER A 105 5.80 -2.04 8.78
CA SER A 105 4.57 -1.61 8.13
C SER A 105 3.97 -2.78 7.34
N ALA A 106 2.72 -3.13 7.63
CA ALA A 106 2.04 -4.20 6.93
C ALA A 106 1.19 -3.64 5.78
N HIS A 107 1.34 -4.25 4.59
CA HIS A 107 0.53 -3.92 3.42
C HIS A 107 -0.57 -4.96 3.24
N ILE A 108 -1.82 -4.50 3.22
CA ILE A 108 -3.00 -5.34 3.11
C ILE A 108 -3.90 -4.77 2.02
N GLU A 109 -4.48 -5.64 1.21
CA GLU A 109 -5.38 -5.23 0.14
C GLU A 109 -6.81 -5.64 0.46
N PHE A 110 -7.76 -4.74 0.21
CA PHE A 110 -9.18 -5.04 0.25
C PHE A 110 -9.93 -4.15 -0.74
N GLN A 111 -11.14 -4.53 -1.11
CA GLN A 111 -11.95 -3.74 -2.03
C GLN A 111 -13.31 -3.43 -1.42
N THR A 112 -13.91 -2.32 -1.81
CA THR A 112 -15.34 -2.07 -1.65
C THR A 112 -16.03 -2.26 -3.00
N ASN A 113 -17.34 -2.01 -3.06
CA ASN A 113 -18.06 -2.02 -4.34
C ASN A 113 -17.49 -0.98 -5.31
N ASP A 114 -17.05 0.17 -4.79
CA ASP A 114 -16.66 1.33 -5.60
C ASP A 114 -15.15 1.42 -5.86
N ARG A 115 -14.30 0.95 -4.94
CA ARG A 115 -12.84 1.21 -4.98
C ARG A 115 -12.00 0.02 -4.53
N HIS A 116 -10.75 0.00 -4.98
CA HIS A 116 -9.70 -0.86 -4.46
C HIS A 116 -8.85 -0.09 -3.45
N TYR A 117 -8.56 -0.70 -2.31
CA TYR A 117 -7.74 -0.09 -1.27
C TYR A 117 -6.48 -0.91 -1.01
N ALA A 118 -5.34 -0.24 -1.05
CA ALA A 118 -4.13 -0.72 -0.41
C ALA A 118 -4.01 -0.03 0.94
N HIS A 119 -4.03 -0.83 2.02
CA HIS A 119 -3.97 -0.37 3.38
C HIS A 119 -2.59 -0.63 3.96
N VAL A 120 -1.98 0.41 4.51
CA VAL A 120 -0.68 0.36 5.20
C VAL A 120 -0.92 0.52 6.69
N ASP A 121 -0.68 -0.54 7.48
CA ASP A 121 -0.70 -0.43 8.94
C ASP A 121 0.63 0.13 9.44
N CYS A 122 0.64 1.34 9.97
CA CYS A 122 1.85 1.99 10.46
C CYS A 122 2.09 1.71 11.95
N PRO A 123 3.34 1.49 12.37
CA PRO A 123 3.66 1.32 13.78
C PRO A 123 3.43 2.63 14.54
N GLY A 124 2.95 2.51 15.80
CA GLY A 124 2.66 3.67 16.65
C GLY A 124 3.77 4.10 17.58
N HIS A 125 4.78 3.24 17.77
CA HIS A 125 5.83 3.44 18.78
C HIS A 125 6.87 4.44 18.28
N ALA A 126 7.37 5.30 19.16
CA ALA A 126 8.33 6.35 18.81
C ALA A 126 9.59 5.80 18.11
N ASP A 127 10.11 4.66 18.60
CA ASP A 127 11.28 3.99 18.02
C ASP A 127 11.09 3.58 16.53
N TYR A 128 9.85 3.45 16.05
CA TYR A 128 9.52 2.97 14.71
C TYR A 128 8.90 4.05 13.80
N ILE A 129 9.01 5.33 14.19
CA ILE A 129 8.52 6.48 13.38
C ILE A 129 9.05 6.46 11.94
N LYS A 130 10.29 5.99 11.73
CA LYS A 130 10.89 5.89 10.39
C LYS A 130 10.05 5.06 9.42
N ASN A 131 9.42 3.98 9.91
CA ASN A 131 8.59 3.10 9.10
C ASN A 131 7.20 3.72 8.83
N MET A 132 6.74 4.58 9.74
CA MET A 132 5.56 5.42 9.51
C MET A 132 5.82 6.44 8.40
N ILE A 133 6.99 7.12 8.40
CA ILE A 133 7.34 8.10 7.36
C ILE A 133 7.37 7.45 5.98
N THR A 134 8.03 6.30 5.84
CA THR A 134 8.10 5.59 4.55
C THR A 134 6.75 5.02 4.12
N GLY A 135 5.92 4.58 5.06
CA GLY A 135 4.55 4.12 4.78
C GLY A 135 3.62 5.25 4.35
N ALA A 136 3.68 6.38 5.05
CA ALA A 136 2.78 7.52 4.85
C ALA A 136 3.08 8.32 3.57
N ALA A 137 4.30 8.27 3.07
CA ALA A 137 4.69 8.94 1.82
C ALA A 137 3.88 8.52 0.59
N ASN A 138 3.26 7.33 0.61
CA ASN A 138 2.46 6.82 -0.50
C ASN A 138 0.94 6.87 -0.22
N MET A 139 0.51 7.45 0.91
CA MET A 139 -0.89 7.46 1.31
C MET A 139 -1.64 8.65 0.71
N ASP A 140 -2.77 8.37 0.06
CA ASP A 140 -3.71 9.39 -0.40
C ASP A 140 -4.53 9.94 0.78
N GLY A 141 -4.80 9.10 1.78
CA GLY A 141 -5.48 9.47 3.01
C GLY A 141 -5.07 8.59 4.20
N ALA A 142 -5.30 9.08 5.41
CA ALA A 142 -4.96 8.36 6.64
C ALA A 142 -6.16 8.20 7.58
N ILE A 143 -6.21 7.08 8.28
CA ILE A 143 -7.16 6.80 9.35
C ILE A 143 -6.44 7.01 10.68
N VAL A 144 -6.83 8.03 11.42
CA VAL A 144 -6.29 8.33 12.75
C VAL A 144 -7.10 7.56 13.78
N VAL A 145 -6.43 6.65 14.47
CA VAL A 145 -7.05 5.79 15.49
C VAL A 145 -6.77 6.35 16.88
N VAL A 146 -7.85 6.67 17.60
CA VAL A 146 -7.81 7.26 18.94
C VAL A 146 -8.59 6.38 19.90
N ALA A 147 -8.05 6.05 21.07
CA ALA A 147 -8.81 5.37 22.11
C ALA A 147 -9.70 6.39 22.85
N ALA A 148 -10.97 6.06 23.04
CA ALA A 148 -11.93 6.89 23.78
C ALA A 148 -11.50 7.15 25.23
N SER A 149 -10.79 6.19 25.86
CA SER A 149 -10.30 6.31 27.23
C SER A 149 -9.13 7.28 27.38
N ASP A 150 -8.28 7.37 26.35
CA ASP A 150 -6.97 8.02 26.42
C ASP A 150 -7.00 9.40 25.75
N GLY A 151 -7.86 9.58 24.74
CA GLY A 151 -7.96 10.80 23.95
C GLY A 151 -6.71 11.04 23.10
N GLN A 152 -6.42 12.32 22.84
CA GLN A 152 -5.24 12.68 22.05
C GLN A 152 -3.94 12.52 22.86
N MET A 153 -2.97 11.82 22.29
CA MET A 153 -1.68 11.51 22.92
C MET A 153 -0.52 12.12 22.11
N PRO A 154 0.69 12.30 22.70
CA PRO A 154 1.82 12.92 22.00
C PRO A 154 2.17 12.29 20.64
N GLN A 155 2.09 10.95 20.54
CA GLN A 155 2.34 10.24 19.28
C GLN A 155 1.24 10.49 18.24
N THR A 156 -0.01 10.74 18.65
CA THR A 156 -1.08 11.15 17.73
C THR A 156 -0.75 12.48 17.09
N ARG A 157 -0.25 13.45 17.88
CA ARG A 157 0.20 14.75 17.38
C ARG A 157 1.37 14.64 16.41
N GLU A 158 2.36 13.84 16.77
CA GLU A 158 3.55 13.60 15.94
C GLU A 158 3.19 12.93 14.61
N HIS A 159 2.34 11.90 14.63
CA HIS A 159 1.87 11.26 13.41
C HIS A 159 1.06 12.19 12.51
N LEU A 160 0.23 13.07 13.06
CA LEU A 160 -0.50 14.07 12.29
C LEU A 160 0.44 15.06 11.60
N LEU A 161 1.42 15.56 12.34
CA LEU A 161 2.44 16.46 11.80
C LEU A 161 3.23 15.79 10.66
N LEU A 162 3.67 14.55 10.88
CA LEU A 162 4.40 13.78 9.87
C LEU A 162 3.54 13.47 8.64
N ALA A 163 2.28 13.07 8.84
CA ALA A 163 1.33 12.83 7.76
C ALA A 163 1.15 14.08 6.88
N ARG A 164 1.08 15.27 7.51
CA ARG A 164 1.00 16.53 6.77
C ARG A 164 2.28 16.81 5.98
N GLN A 165 3.45 16.57 6.57
CA GLN A 165 4.74 16.82 5.95
C GLN A 165 5.01 15.90 4.75
N VAL A 166 4.55 14.65 4.81
CA VAL A 166 4.68 13.70 3.68
C VAL A 166 3.60 13.88 2.61
N GLY A 167 2.63 14.77 2.84
CA GLY A 167 1.65 15.17 1.82
C GLY A 167 0.30 14.47 1.89
N VAL A 168 -0.03 13.79 2.99
CA VAL A 168 -1.39 13.26 3.20
C VAL A 168 -2.39 14.41 3.21
N GLN A 169 -3.42 14.33 2.37
CA GLN A 169 -4.38 15.42 2.18
C GLN A 169 -5.66 15.24 3.00
N LYS A 170 -6.16 14.00 3.08
CA LYS A 170 -7.43 13.69 3.73
C LYS A 170 -7.22 12.75 4.92
N ILE A 171 -7.92 13.06 6.01
CA ILE A 171 -7.89 12.28 7.24
C ILE A 171 -9.31 11.83 7.57
N VAL A 172 -9.42 10.67 8.18
CA VAL A 172 -10.62 10.16 8.83
C VAL A 172 -10.26 9.82 10.27
N VAL A 173 -11.08 10.21 11.23
CA VAL A 173 -10.85 9.87 12.65
C VAL A 173 -11.72 8.69 13.03
N PHE A 174 -11.10 7.71 13.68
CA PHE A 174 -11.76 6.54 14.22
C PHE A 174 -11.54 6.47 15.73
N VAL A 175 -12.62 6.65 16.48
CA VAL A 175 -12.60 6.52 17.94
C VAL A 175 -12.88 5.06 18.31
N ASN A 176 -11.86 4.43 18.86
CA ASN A 176 -11.83 3.05 19.29
C ASN A 176 -12.04 2.93 20.82
N LYS A 177 -12.29 1.72 21.31
CA LYS A 177 -12.50 1.42 22.74
C LYS A 177 -13.63 2.23 23.40
N VAL A 178 -14.65 2.61 22.63
CA VAL A 178 -15.84 3.32 23.15
C VAL A 178 -16.56 2.48 24.21
N ASP A 179 -16.40 1.15 24.18
CA ASP A 179 -16.96 0.23 25.18
C ASP A 179 -16.38 0.37 26.59
N VAL A 180 -15.25 1.05 26.74
CA VAL A 180 -14.62 1.32 28.05
C VAL A 180 -15.14 2.62 28.67
N VAL A 181 -15.76 3.49 27.87
CA VAL A 181 -16.26 4.80 28.30
C VAL A 181 -17.78 4.74 28.41
N GLU A 182 -18.28 4.87 29.63
CA GLU A 182 -19.73 4.86 29.91
C GLU A 182 -20.37 6.24 29.77
N ASP A 183 -19.57 7.30 29.89
CA ASP A 183 -20.02 8.69 29.84
C ASP A 183 -19.98 9.26 28.41
N PRO A 184 -21.14 9.62 27.82
CA PRO A 184 -21.20 10.26 26.51
C PRO A 184 -20.44 11.60 26.43
N GLU A 185 -20.37 12.37 27.52
CA GLU A 185 -19.72 13.70 27.53
C GLU A 185 -18.21 13.57 27.27
N MET A 186 -17.60 12.50 27.75
CA MET A 186 -16.19 12.19 27.49
C MET A 186 -15.91 11.92 26.01
N LEU A 187 -16.85 11.30 25.28
CA LEU A 187 -16.70 11.03 23.85
C LEU A 187 -16.77 12.31 23.03
N GLU A 188 -17.70 13.21 23.38
CA GLU A 188 -17.85 14.52 22.75
C GLU A 188 -16.59 15.39 22.99
N LEU A 189 -16.03 15.33 24.20
CA LEU A 189 -14.77 16.02 24.51
C LEU A 189 -13.61 15.51 23.65
N VAL A 190 -13.45 14.18 23.51
CA VAL A 190 -12.39 13.60 22.67
C VAL A 190 -12.58 13.98 21.20
N GLU A 191 -13.82 14.03 20.72
CA GLU A 191 -14.11 14.50 19.37
C GLU A 191 -13.67 15.96 19.17
N LEU A 192 -14.07 16.85 20.07
CA LEU A 192 -13.73 18.26 20.03
C LEU A 192 -12.20 18.48 20.07
N GLU A 193 -11.51 17.84 21.00
CA GLU A 193 -10.04 17.92 21.09
C GLU A 193 -9.36 17.46 19.79
N MET A 194 -9.87 16.39 19.18
CA MET A 194 -9.32 15.90 17.92
C MET A 194 -9.57 16.85 16.75
N ARG A 195 -10.73 17.54 16.72
CA ARG A 195 -11.06 18.52 15.66
C ARG A 195 -10.15 19.74 15.75
N GLU A 196 -9.93 20.24 16.97
CA GLU A 196 -8.98 21.31 17.23
C GLU A 196 -7.56 20.91 16.84
N LEU A 197 -7.16 19.68 17.15
CA LEU A 197 -5.83 19.16 16.82
C LEU A 197 -5.61 19.06 15.30
N LEU A 198 -6.60 18.55 14.57
CA LEU A 198 -6.54 18.50 13.11
C LEU A 198 -6.43 19.89 12.49
N THR A 199 -7.22 20.84 12.99
CA THR A 199 -7.20 22.25 12.55
C THR A 199 -5.83 22.88 12.82
N THR A 200 -5.25 22.61 13.99
CA THR A 200 -3.90 23.11 14.37
C THR A 200 -2.81 22.63 13.40
N TYR A 201 -2.91 21.40 12.90
CA TYR A 201 -1.95 20.84 11.93
C TYR A 201 -2.31 21.11 10.46
N GLY A 202 -3.34 21.92 10.20
CA GLY A 202 -3.71 22.35 8.84
C GLY A 202 -4.55 21.34 8.07
N PHE A 203 -5.27 20.47 8.78
CA PHE A 203 -6.33 19.62 8.22
C PHE A 203 -7.71 20.24 8.46
N GLU A 204 -8.70 19.82 7.68
CA GLU A 204 -10.09 20.27 7.79
C GLU A 204 -10.78 19.57 8.97
N GLY A 205 -10.53 20.01 10.20
CA GLY A 205 -11.04 19.36 11.42
C GLY A 205 -12.58 19.26 11.47
N GLU A 206 -13.29 20.28 10.99
CA GLU A 206 -14.77 20.30 10.95
C GLU A 206 -15.36 19.34 9.90
N GLU A 207 -14.76 19.29 8.70
CA GLU A 207 -15.27 18.44 7.60
C GLU A 207 -14.82 16.98 7.73
N THR A 208 -13.82 16.70 8.58
CA THR A 208 -13.28 15.36 8.76
C THR A 208 -14.36 14.42 9.32
N PRO A 209 -14.60 13.25 8.69
CA PRO A 209 -15.53 12.26 9.21
C PRO A 209 -15.02 11.64 10.52
N TYR A 210 -15.90 11.56 11.52
CA TYR A 210 -15.68 10.86 12.79
C TYR A 210 -16.52 9.59 12.83
N TYR A 211 -15.85 8.45 13.06
CA TYR A 211 -16.51 7.17 13.25
C TYR A 211 -16.30 6.68 14.68
N LEU A 212 -17.40 6.54 15.42
CA LEU A 212 -17.43 5.97 16.76
C LEU A 212 -17.77 4.47 16.65
N ARG A 213 -16.89 3.58 17.13
CA ARG A 213 -17.20 2.14 17.15
C ARG A 213 -17.73 1.69 18.50
N PHE A 214 -19.03 1.41 18.54
CA PHE A 214 -19.76 0.83 19.67
C PHE A 214 -19.72 -0.71 19.68
N ARG A 215 -18.55 -1.39 19.71
CA ARG A 215 -18.47 -2.83 20.12
C ARG A 215 -17.07 -3.45 20.18
N PRO A 216 -16.76 -4.28 21.20
CA PRO A 216 -15.62 -5.18 21.19
C PRO A 216 -15.89 -6.41 20.30
N LEU A 217 -14.86 -6.89 19.59
CA LEU A 217 -14.85 -8.17 18.90
C LEU A 217 -14.89 -9.33 19.92
N ARG A 218 -16.08 -9.67 20.45
CA ARG A 218 -16.34 -11.05 20.93
C ARG A 218 -17.01 -11.86 19.81
N PRO A 219 -16.69 -13.16 19.69
CA PRO A 219 -17.40 -14.03 18.76
C PRO A 219 -18.81 -14.24 19.30
N ARG A 220 -19.81 -13.58 18.72
CA ARG A 220 -21.22 -13.96 18.89
C ARG A 220 -21.91 -13.93 17.55
N GLY A 221 -22.05 -15.13 16.97
CA GLY A 221 -23.02 -15.46 15.94
C GLY A 221 -22.80 -14.78 14.58
N PRO A 222 -23.52 -15.24 13.54
CA PRO A 222 -23.48 -14.65 12.22
C PRO A 222 -24.12 -13.25 12.24
N PRO A 223 -23.63 -12.31 11.40
CA PRO A 223 -24.12 -10.94 11.37
C PRO A 223 -25.56 -10.85 10.82
N PRO A 224 -26.40 -9.92 11.32
CA PRO A 224 -27.67 -9.60 10.69
C PRO A 224 -27.42 -8.91 9.34
N ARG A 225 -28.21 -9.29 8.33
CA ARG A 225 -27.94 -9.01 6.90
C ARG A 225 -28.14 -7.57 6.44
N ASP A 226 -28.61 -6.66 7.29
CA ASP A 226 -29.25 -5.43 6.79
C ASP A 226 -28.69 -4.11 7.32
N ARG A 227 -27.36 -3.97 7.46
CA ARG A 227 -26.71 -2.65 7.48
C ARG A 227 -25.36 -2.72 6.77
N CYS A 228 -25.42 -2.60 5.44
CA CYS A 228 -24.32 -2.05 4.63
C CYS A 228 -24.56 -0.57 4.42
#